data_AF-A0A0N4UCW2-F1
#
_entry.id   AF-A0A0N4UCW2-F1
#
_cell.length_a   1.000
_cell.length_b   1.000
_cell.length_c   1.000
_cell.angle_alpha   90.00
_cell.angle_beta   90.00
_cell.angle_gamma   90.00
#
_symmetry.space_group_name_H-M   'P 1'
#
loop_
_entity.id
_entity.type
_entity.pdbx_description
1 polymer ?
#
loop_
_entity_poly.entity_id
_entity_poly.type
_entity_poly.pdbx_seq_one_letter_code
_entity_poly.pdbx_strand_id
1 'polypeptide(L)'
;MNGVTGSNEIFLKRNIIRAKRFIRQSWTYSRIYNQIRDEYGNYIIPYVISGPYGAHQYAVIYGAFQAIARNTCIRFKPRTFETNFIDLQNRYGEGCWSWIGKRGGQSVVKLESSNLQNCVRHQTVMHELFHAIGLSHEHVRADRDQFVRIIYSNIRPDCLYNFEKRNSQTFGFPYDYQSIMHYNKFMCQRTRGAITISAPYHFMNIIGIGNDASPIDYYKVCALYNCHYCMGQRFNLAEVVRAVQARAVRI
;
A
#
# COMPACT_ATOMS: atom_id res chain seq x y z
N MET A 1 27.96 -25.46 -6.11
CA MET A 1 27.34 -24.32 -5.37
C MET A 1 27.04 -23.09 -6.23
N ASN A 2 27.58 -22.95 -7.46
CA ASN A 2 27.36 -21.76 -8.31
C ASN A 2 26.00 -21.68 -9.03
N GLY A 3 25.20 -22.76 -9.05
CA GLY A 3 23.93 -22.80 -9.78
C GLY A 3 22.76 -22.08 -9.08
N VAL A 4 22.75 -22.07 -7.74
CA VAL A 4 21.68 -21.44 -6.94
C VAL A 4 21.84 -19.92 -6.89
N THR A 5 23.09 -19.42 -6.89
CA THR A 5 23.36 -17.98 -6.90
C THR A 5 22.99 -17.36 -8.25
N GLY A 6 23.32 -18.02 -9.36
CA GLY A 6 23.00 -17.54 -10.71
C GLY A 6 21.49 -17.47 -10.99
N SER A 7 20.72 -18.47 -10.57
CA SER A 7 19.26 -18.46 -10.75
C SER A 7 18.59 -17.36 -9.94
N ASN A 8 19.05 -17.13 -8.70
CA ASN A 8 18.53 -16.09 -7.83
C ASN A 8 18.88 -14.69 -8.36
N GLU A 9 20.08 -14.49 -8.90
CA GLU A 9 20.49 -13.22 -9.52
C GLU A 9 19.67 -12.89 -10.78
N ILE A 10 19.40 -13.88 -11.63
CA ILE A 10 18.53 -13.72 -12.82
C ILE A 10 17.11 -13.36 -12.39
N PHE A 11 16.56 -14.03 -11.38
CA PHE A 11 15.23 -13.74 -10.84
C PHE A 11 15.15 -12.31 -10.29
N LEU A 12 16.15 -11.91 -9.49
CA LEU A 12 16.27 -10.57 -8.95
C LEU A 12 16.35 -9.51 -10.06
N LYS A 13 17.20 -9.71 -11.08
CA LYS A 13 17.32 -8.79 -12.23
C LYS A 13 15.98 -8.63 -12.94
N ARG A 14 15.28 -9.73 -13.23
CA ARG A 14 13.95 -9.70 -13.88
C ARG A 14 12.93 -8.94 -13.04
N ASN A 15 12.94 -9.14 -11.73
CA ASN A 15 12.01 -8.48 -10.83
C ASN A 15 12.27 -6.97 -10.70
N ILE A 16 13.54 -6.55 -10.63
CA ILE A 16 13.91 -5.12 -10.66
C ILE A 16 13.49 -4.48 -11.99
N ILE A 17 13.67 -5.16 -13.13
CA ILE A 17 13.24 -4.65 -14.44
C ILE A 17 11.72 -4.43 -14.47
N ARG A 18 10.93 -5.40 -14.00
CA ARG A 18 9.47 -5.28 -13.90
C ARG A 18 9.05 -4.14 -12.98
N ALA A 19 9.72 -3.97 -11.85
CA ALA A 19 9.50 -2.85 -10.92
C ALA A 19 9.75 -1.50 -11.59
N LYS A 20 10.91 -1.33 -12.24
CA LYS A 20 11.25 -0.10 -12.97
C LYS A 20 10.24 0.22 -14.07
N ARG A 21 9.74 -0.79 -14.79
CA ARG A 21 8.69 -0.60 -15.81
C ARG A 21 7.39 -0.10 -15.19
N PHE A 22 6.94 -0.69 -14.08
CA PHE A 22 5.74 -0.24 -13.37
C PHE A 22 5.87 1.19 -12.88
N ILE A 23 6.97 1.51 -12.21
CA ILE A 23 7.25 2.87 -11.72
C ILE A 23 7.22 3.84 -12.89
N ARG A 24 7.95 3.58 -13.96
CA ARG A 24 7.94 4.43 -15.17
C ARG A 24 6.53 4.65 -15.71
N GLN A 25 5.70 3.61 -15.80
CA GLN A 25 4.32 3.75 -16.28
C GLN A 25 3.46 4.60 -15.34
N SER A 26 3.60 4.44 -14.02
CA SER A 26 2.88 5.25 -13.04
C SER A 26 3.21 6.74 -13.19
N TRP A 27 4.46 7.06 -13.53
CA TRP A 27 4.89 8.41 -13.85
C TRP A 27 4.38 8.91 -15.20
N THR A 28 4.61 8.14 -16.27
CA THR A 28 4.22 8.50 -17.64
C THR A 28 2.71 8.72 -17.77
N TYR A 29 1.90 7.89 -17.10
CA TYR A 29 0.44 8.00 -17.13
C TYR A 29 -0.11 8.89 -16.02
N SER A 30 0.74 9.66 -15.33
CA SER A 30 0.32 10.59 -14.26
C SER A 30 -0.59 9.95 -13.20
N ARG A 31 -0.29 8.71 -12.80
CA ARG A 31 -1.10 7.94 -11.82
C ARG A 31 -0.73 8.24 -10.36
N ILE A 32 0.22 9.15 -10.14
CA ILE A 32 0.74 9.53 -8.82
C ILE A 32 0.79 11.05 -8.69
N TYR A 33 0.99 11.54 -7.46
CA TYR A 33 1.05 12.97 -7.14
C TYR A 33 2.48 13.52 -7.34
N ASN A 34 2.95 13.56 -8.59
CA ASN A 34 4.30 14.02 -8.94
C ASN A 34 4.38 15.47 -9.44
N GLN A 35 3.30 16.26 -9.28
CA GLN A 35 3.20 17.60 -9.87
C GLN A 35 3.76 18.71 -8.98
N ILE A 36 3.77 18.52 -7.66
CA ILE A 36 4.07 19.56 -6.68
C ILE A 36 5.13 19.02 -5.72
N ARG A 37 6.13 19.84 -5.44
CA ARG A 37 7.15 19.57 -4.42
C ARG A 37 7.28 20.73 -3.45
N ASP A 38 7.72 20.43 -2.23
CA ASP A 38 8.24 21.47 -1.32
C ASP A 38 9.69 21.85 -1.64
N GLU A 39 10.22 22.82 -0.90
CA GLU A 39 11.60 23.31 -1.00
C GLU A 39 12.68 22.25 -0.74
N TYR A 40 12.31 21.14 -0.09
CA TYR A 40 13.20 20.00 0.17
C TYR A 40 13.06 18.90 -0.87
N GLY A 41 12.24 19.10 -1.91
CA GLY A 41 12.01 18.15 -2.99
C GLY A 41 11.04 17.01 -2.64
N ASN A 42 10.36 17.05 -1.49
CA ASN A 42 9.32 16.07 -1.15
C ASN A 42 8.06 16.35 -1.97
N TYR A 43 7.33 15.30 -2.34
CA TYR A 43 6.07 15.44 -3.08
C TYR A 43 4.94 15.84 -2.16
N ILE A 44 4.15 16.81 -2.61
CA ILE A 44 2.95 17.24 -1.91
C ILE A 44 1.75 16.49 -2.45
N ILE A 45 0.99 15.87 -1.56
CA ILE A 45 -0.38 15.42 -1.80
C ILE A 45 -1.30 16.43 -1.13
N PRO A 46 -1.95 17.33 -1.90
CA PRO A 46 -2.93 18.24 -1.35
C PRO A 46 -4.12 17.46 -0.81
N TYR A 47 -4.68 17.89 0.31
CA TYR A 47 -5.86 17.24 0.89
C TYR A 47 -6.91 18.25 1.37
N VAL A 48 -8.15 17.78 1.39
CA VAL A 48 -9.23 18.38 2.17
C VAL A 48 -9.82 17.30 3.08
N ILE A 49 -10.43 17.72 4.18
CA ILE A 49 -11.14 16.85 5.10
C ILE A 49 -12.59 17.35 5.13
N SER A 50 -13.45 16.77 4.28
CA SER A 50 -14.88 17.12 4.25
C SER A 50 -15.73 16.26 5.18
N GLY A 51 -15.18 15.14 5.67
CA GLY A 51 -15.85 14.29 6.66
C GLY A 51 -15.98 14.98 8.02
N PRO A 52 -17.13 14.88 8.71
CA PRO A 52 -17.25 15.32 10.10
C PRO A 52 -16.40 14.41 10.99
N TYR A 53 -15.26 14.90 11.44
CA TYR A 53 -14.38 14.19 12.37
C TYR A 53 -14.29 14.96 13.69
N GLY A 54 -14.28 14.22 14.81
CA GLY A 54 -13.97 14.78 16.12
C GLY A 54 -12.47 14.97 16.32
N ALA A 55 -12.08 15.65 17.40
CA ALA A 55 -10.68 15.94 17.72
C ALA A 55 -9.78 14.68 17.75
N HIS A 56 -10.29 13.58 18.32
CA HIS A 56 -9.57 12.30 18.34
C HIS A 56 -9.34 11.74 16.93
N GLN A 57 -10.36 11.77 16.07
CA GLN A 57 -10.24 11.29 14.68
C GLN A 57 -9.23 12.13 13.88
N TYR A 58 -9.27 13.46 14.03
CA TYR A 58 -8.27 14.34 13.43
C TYR A 58 -6.85 13.99 13.89
N ALA A 59 -6.65 13.74 15.20
CA ALA A 59 -5.34 13.36 15.73
C ALA A 59 -4.82 12.06 15.09
N VAL A 60 -5.67 11.06 14.87
CA VAL A 60 -5.29 9.81 14.19
C VAL A 60 -4.92 10.06 12.72
N ILE A 61 -5.72 10.84 12.00
CA ILE A 61 -5.45 11.17 10.58
C ILE A 61 -4.12 11.91 10.44
N TYR A 62 -3.90 12.95 11.26
CA TYR A 62 -2.66 13.71 11.22
C TYR A 62 -1.45 12.88 11.72
N GLY A 63 -1.66 11.97 12.67
CA GLY A 63 -0.64 11.01 13.08
C GLY A 63 -0.18 10.12 11.92
N ALA A 64 -1.11 9.63 11.10
CA ALA A 64 -0.80 8.86 9.89
C ALA A 64 -0.06 9.71 8.84
N PHE A 65 -0.49 10.97 8.61
CA PHE A 65 0.25 11.89 7.74
C PHE A 65 1.70 12.07 8.18
N GLN A 66 1.93 12.24 9.48
CA GLN A 66 3.28 12.38 10.02
C GLN A 66 4.08 11.07 9.93
N ALA A 67 3.46 9.91 10.15
CA ALA A 67 4.14 8.61 10.01
C ALA A 67 4.65 8.40 8.58
N ILE A 68 3.83 8.71 7.58
CA ILE A 68 4.22 8.67 6.18
C ILE A 68 5.31 9.70 5.88
N ALA A 69 5.17 10.92 6.38
CA ALA A 69 6.14 11.99 6.15
C ALA A 69 7.52 11.69 6.78
N ARG A 70 7.57 11.07 7.96
CA ARG A 70 8.82 10.66 8.60
C ARG A 70 9.56 9.58 7.82
N ASN A 71 8.84 8.68 7.17
CA ASN A 71 9.41 7.48 6.56
C ASN A 71 9.60 7.57 5.05
N THR A 72 9.08 8.62 4.39
CA THR A 72 9.11 8.77 2.94
C THR A 72 9.31 10.23 2.53
N CYS A 73 9.38 10.48 1.22
CA CYS A 73 9.36 11.83 0.64
C CYS A 73 7.95 12.34 0.31
N ILE A 74 6.90 11.82 0.96
CA ILE A 74 5.51 12.28 0.77
C ILE A 74 5.12 13.23 1.90
N ARG A 75 4.44 14.33 1.56
CA ARG A 75 3.89 15.30 2.52
C ARG A 75 2.44 15.58 2.18
N PHE A 76 1.58 15.54 3.19
CA PHE A 76 0.19 15.97 3.06
C PHE A 76 0.08 17.44 3.45
N LYS A 77 -0.48 18.28 2.57
CA LYS A 77 -0.72 19.70 2.86
C LYS A 77 -2.18 20.06 2.59
N PRO A 78 -2.79 20.94 3.41
CA PRO A 78 -4.12 21.47 3.10
C PRO A 78 -4.15 22.02 1.69
N ARG A 79 -5.17 21.63 0.92
CA ARG A 79 -5.40 22.11 -0.43
C ARG A 79 -5.71 23.60 -0.41
N THR A 80 -5.15 24.33 -1.37
CA THR A 80 -5.48 25.72 -1.68
C THR A 80 -6.27 25.78 -2.99
N PHE A 81 -5.61 25.55 -4.13
CA PHE A 81 -6.19 25.65 -5.47
C PHE A 81 -5.85 24.46 -6.37
N GLU A 82 -5.12 23.47 -5.84
CA GLU A 82 -4.61 22.35 -6.62
C GLU A 82 -5.76 21.54 -7.22
N THR A 83 -5.67 21.24 -8.52
CA THR A 83 -6.68 20.45 -9.22
C THR A 83 -6.74 19.02 -8.69
N ASN A 84 -5.59 18.42 -8.39
CA ASN A 84 -5.48 17.04 -7.93
C ASN A 84 -5.25 17.02 -6.43
N PHE A 85 -6.16 16.42 -5.68
CA PHE A 85 -6.12 16.36 -4.23
C PHE A 85 -6.87 15.14 -3.72
N ILE A 86 -6.59 14.74 -2.48
CA ILE A 86 -7.40 13.73 -1.78
C ILE A 86 -8.47 14.40 -0.91
N ASP A 87 -9.65 13.81 -0.85
CA ASP A 87 -10.73 14.25 0.04
C ASP A 87 -11.07 13.15 1.03
N LEU A 88 -10.74 13.38 2.31
CA LEU A 88 -11.01 12.45 3.40
C LEU A 88 -12.44 12.66 3.89
N GLN A 89 -13.32 11.70 3.60
CA GLN A 89 -14.75 11.77 3.89
C GLN A 89 -15.17 10.74 4.94
N ASN A 90 -16.15 11.12 5.76
CA ASN A 90 -16.78 10.28 6.78
C ASN A 90 -18.28 10.28 6.55
N ARG A 91 -18.83 9.18 6.05
CA ARG A 91 -20.26 9.03 5.80
C ARG A 91 -20.71 7.64 6.27
N TYR A 92 -21.89 7.61 6.88
CA TYR A 92 -22.48 6.40 7.43
C TYR A 92 -22.77 5.37 6.33
N GLY A 93 -22.35 4.12 6.55
CA GLY A 93 -22.60 3.00 5.62
C GLY A 93 -21.68 2.96 4.38
N GLU A 94 -20.68 3.83 4.29
CA GLU A 94 -19.76 3.87 3.14
C GLU A 94 -18.42 3.15 3.41
N GLY A 95 -18.12 2.79 4.66
CA GLY A 95 -16.98 1.96 5.05
C GLY A 95 -15.60 2.61 4.91
N CYS A 96 -14.58 1.75 4.74
CA CYS A 96 -13.17 2.16 4.53
C CYS A 96 -12.75 1.78 3.11
N TRP A 97 -12.35 2.75 2.31
CA TRP A 97 -11.74 2.50 1.00
C TRP A 97 -11.12 3.76 0.42
N SER A 98 -10.25 3.57 -0.56
CA SER A 98 -9.56 4.62 -1.27
C SER A 98 -9.30 4.22 -2.71
N TRP A 99 -9.28 5.21 -3.60
CA TRP A 99 -8.80 4.98 -4.96
C TRP A 99 -7.28 4.75 -4.95
N ILE A 100 -6.82 3.89 -5.86
CA ILE A 100 -5.39 3.64 -5.99
C ILE A 100 -4.76 4.72 -6.86
N GLY A 101 -3.91 5.55 -6.23
CA GLY A 101 -3.18 6.64 -6.87
C GLY A 101 -4.04 7.87 -7.17
N LYS A 102 -3.50 8.73 -8.03
CA LYS A 102 -4.13 9.96 -8.49
C LYS A 102 -5.15 9.65 -9.59
N ARG A 103 -6.38 10.13 -9.42
CA ARG A 103 -7.50 9.92 -10.36
C ARG A 103 -7.63 10.99 -11.46
N GLY A 104 -7.07 12.18 -11.22
CA GLY A 104 -7.42 13.38 -12.00
C GLY A 104 -8.58 14.10 -11.33
N GLY A 105 -8.34 15.30 -10.80
CA GLY A 105 -9.31 16.00 -9.96
C GLY A 105 -9.29 15.47 -8.51
N GLN A 106 -10.46 15.47 -7.88
CA GLN A 106 -10.65 14.92 -6.54
C GLN A 106 -10.50 13.39 -6.51
N SER A 107 -9.69 12.88 -5.58
CA SER A 107 -9.62 11.45 -5.25
C SER A 107 -10.19 11.22 -3.85
N VAL A 108 -11.26 10.45 -3.74
CA VAL A 108 -11.92 10.21 -2.46
C VAL A 108 -11.18 9.15 -1.65
N VAL A 109 -11.06 9.43 -0.34
CA VAL A 109 -10.62 8.50 0.70
C VAL A 109 -11.74 8.42 1.73
N LYS A 110 -12.42 7.28 1.85
CA LYS A 110 -13.48 7.06 2.83
C LYS A 110 -12.89 6.47 4.10
N LEU A 111 -13.15 7.15 5.22
CA LEU A 111 -12.80 6.69 6.55
C LEU A 111 -14.03 6.87 7.45
N GLU A 112 -15.02 5.99 7.31
CA GLU A 112 -16.20 6.00 8.16
C GLU A 112 -15.81 5.94 9.66
N SER A 113 -16.42 6.79 10.47
CA SER A 113 -16.31 6.80 11.92
C SER A 113 -17.71 6.89 12.51
N SER A 114 -18.37 5.75 12.61
CA SER A 114 -19.74 5.59 13.10
C SER A 114 -19.87 4.41 14.06
N ASN A 115 -21.08 4.16 14.56
CA ASN A 115 -21.41 2.96 15.33
C ASN A 115 -21.46 1.68 14.46
N LEU A 116 -21.57 1.81 13.14
CA LEU A 116 -21.55 0.68 12.21
C LEU A 116 -20.12 0.21 11.94
N GLN A 117 -19.22 1.18 11.68
CA GLN A 117 -17.84 0.89 11.31
C GLN A 117 -16.91 2.02 11.76
N ASN A 118 -15.70 1.66 12.20
CA ASN A 118 -14.66 2.61 12.58
C ASN A 118 -13.37 2.38 11.80
N CYS A 119 -13.20 3.17 10.74
CA CYS A 119 -12.05 3.24 9.85
C CYS A 119 -10.97 4.21 10.35
N VAL A 120 -11.26 5.06 11.33
CA VAL A 120 -10.29 6.04 11.86
C VAL A 120 -9.45 5.40 12.97
N ARG A 121 -8.70 4.38 12.57
CA ARG A 121 -7.67 3.69 13.35
C ARG A 121 -6.36 3.81 12.57
N HIS A 122 -5.23 3.96 13.26
CA HIS A 122 -3.93 4.19 12.64
C HIS A 122 -3.67 3.26 11.45
N GLN A 123 -3.83 1.95 11.64
CA GLN A 123 -3.59 0.95 10.60
C GLN A 123 -4.53 1.08 9.39
N THR A 124 -5.80 1.39 9.61
CA THR A 124 -6.75 1.56 8.51
C THR A 124 -6.50 2.86 7.76
N VAL A 125 -6.22 3.95 8.47
CA VAL A 125 -5.87 5.23 7.82
C VAL A 125 -4.60 5.08 6.99
N MET A 126 -3.55 4.42 7.53
CA MET A 126 -2.32 4.15 6.78
C MET A 126 -2.58 3.32 5.53
N HIS A 127 -3.42 2.28 5.61
CA HIS A 127 -3.84 1.46 4.46
C HIS A 127 -4.48 2.29 3.36
N GLU A 128 -5.49 3.10 3.71
CA GLU A 128 -6.22 3.92 2.73
C GLU A 128 -5.38 5.05 2.13
N LEU A 129 -4.45 5.61 2.91
CA LEU A 129 -3.50 6.60 2.42
C LEU A 129 -2.46 5.97 1.48
N PHE A 130 -2.01 4.74 1.74
CA PHE A 130 -1.12 4.02 0.83
C PHE A 130 -1.80 3.65 -0.50
N HIS A 131 -3.10 3.33 -0.47
CA HIS A 131 -3.89 3.29 -1.69
C HIS A 131 -3.87 4.63 -2.42
N ALA A 132 -4.22 5.71 -1.73
CA ALA A 132 -4.25 7.05 -2.34
C ALA A 132 -2.90 7.43 -2.94
N ILE A 133 -1.79 7.06 -2.28
CA ILE A 133 -0.41 7.28 -2.75
C ILE A 133 -0.12 6.48 -4.03
N GLY A 134 -0.66 5.27 -4.17
CA GLY A 134 -0.56 4.47 -5.39
C GLY A 134 -0.28 2.98 -5.22
N LEU A 135 -0.32 2.44 -4.00
CA LEU A 135 -0.14 1.01 -3.74
C LEU A 135 -1.46 0.26 -3.92
N SER A 136 -1.42 -0.94 -4.51
CA SER A 136 -2.52 -1.91 -4.42
C SER A 136 -2.27 -2.86 -3.25
N HIS A 137 -3.24 -3.73 -2.99
CA HIS A 137 -3.08 -4.77 -1.98
C HIS A 137 -1.92 -5.71 -2.27
N GLU A 138 -1.33 -6.27 -1.21
CA GLU A 138 -0.26 -7.27 -1.32
C GLU A 138 -0.78 -8.59 -1.91
N HIS A 139 -1.99 -9.01 -1.52
CA HIS A 139 -2.60 -10.24 -2.03
C HIS A 139 -3.12 -10.13 -3.47
N VAL A 140 -2.98 -8.98 -4.15
CA VAL A 140 -3.29 -8.88 -5.59
C VAL A 140 -2.05 -8.96 -6.46
N ARG A 141 -0.87 -9.22 -5.91
CA ARG A 141 0.35 -9.35 -6.72
C ARG A 141 0.25 -10.48 -7.75
N ALA A 142 0.93 -10.30 -8.87
CA ALA A 142 0.99 -11.30 -9.95
C ALA A 142 1.62 -12.64 -9.50
N ASP A 143 2.57 -12.59 -8.56
CA ASP A 143 3.30 -13.75 -8.01
C ASP A 143 2.65 -14.35 -6.75
N ARG A 144 1.53 -13.80 -6.27
CA ARG A 144 0.93 -14.19 -4.98
C ARG A 144 0.65 -15.68 -4.82
N ASP A 145 0.35 -16.40 -5.91
CA ASP A 145 -0.08 -17.81 -5.85
C ASP A 145 1.09 -18.73 -5.44
N GLN A 146 2.32 -18.20 -5.40
CA GLN A 146 3.49 -18.86 -4.79
C GLN A 146 3.52 -18.74 -3.26
N PHE A 147 2.70 -17.87 -2.68
CA PHE A 147 2.74 -17.48 -1.27
C PHE A 147 1.41 -17.68 -0.54
N VAL A 148 0.29 -17.48 -1.23
CA VAL A 148 -1.05 -17.64 -0.68
C VAL A 148 -1.97 -18.32 -1.69
N ARG A 149 -2.97 -19.05 -1.21
CA ARG A 149 -4.06 -19.60 -2.02
C ARG A 149 -5.33 -18.79 -1.80
N ILE A 150 -5.92 -18.29 -2.88
CA ILE A 150 -7.23 -17.65 -2.87
C ILE A 150 -8.32 -18.72 -2.98
N ILE A 151 -9.23 -18.77 -2.01
CA ILE A 151 -10.33 -19.75 -1.97
C ILE A 151 -11.58 -19.09 -2.52
N TYR A 152 -11.70 -19.04 -3.86
CA TYR A 152 -12.77 -18.30 -4.54
C TYR A 152 -14.18 -18.72 -4.16
N SER A 153 -14.40 -20.00 -3.84
CA SER A 153 -15.71 -20.51 -3.38
C SER A 153 -16.18 -19.88 -2.07
N ASN A 154 -15.26 -19.35 -1.27
CA ASN A 154 -15.53 -18.70 0.02
C ASN A 154 -15.69 -17.18 -0.11
N ILE A 155 -15.55 -16.59 -1.29
CA ILE A 155 -15.61 -15.14 -1.51
C ILE A 155 -17.01 -14.73 -1.97
N ARG A 156 -17.52 -13.60 -1.48
CA ARG A 156 -18.79 -13.06 -1.98
C ARG A 156 -18.66 -12.63 -3.46
N PRO A 157 -19.66 -12.91 -4.32
CA PRO A 157 -19.58 -12.59 -5.75
C PRO A 157 -19.25 -11.12 -6.06
N ASP A 158 -19.83 -10.18 -5.31
CA ASP A 158 -19.62 -8.73 -5.44
C ASP A 158 -18.19 -8.28 -5.08
N CYS A 159 -17.41 -9.15 -4.43
CA CYS A 159 -16.07 -8.85 -3.97
C CYS A 159 -14.96 -9.52 -4.79
N LEU A 160 -15.29 -10.34 -5.80
CA LEU A 160 -14.29 -11.12 -6.57
C LEU A 160 -13.22 -10.24 -7.21
N TYR A 161 -13.59 -9.04 -7.68
CA TYR A 161 -12.67 -8.09 -8.30
C TYR A 161 -11.53 -7.65 -7.36
N ASN A 162 -11.74 -7.69 -6.04
CA ASN A 162 -10.71 -7.36 -5.03
C ASN A 162 -9.61 -8.44 -4.92
N PHE A 163 -9.81 -9.58 -5.58
CA PHE A 163 -8.87 -10.70 -5.61
C PHE A 163 -8.29 -10.92 -7.00
N GLU A 164 -8.56 -10.07 -7.98
CA GLU A 164 -7.92 -10.18 -9.29
C GLU A 164 -6.43 -9.81 -9.20
N LYS A 165 -5.58 -10.57 -9.90
CA LYS A 165 -4.15 -10.27 -9.94
C LYS A 165 -3.91 -8.97 -10.69
N ARG A 166 -3.05 -8.13 -10.14
CA ARG A 166 -2.55 -6.91 -10.74
C ARG A 166 -1.11 -7.10 -11.14
N ASN A 167 -0.85 -6.85 -12.42
CA ASN A 167 0.49 -6.88 -12.94
C ASN A 167 1.35 -5.80 -12.25
N SER A 168 2.59 -6.19 -11.94
CA SER A 168 3.71 -5.27 -11.76
C SER A 168 3.82 -4.50 -10.44
N GLN A 169 3.19 -4.94 -9.35
CA GLN A 169 3.30 -4.28 -8.04
C GLN A 169 4.16 -5.00 -7.00
N THR A 170 5.09 -5.86 -7.43
CA THR A 170 6.04 -6.50 -6.51
C THR A 170 7.13 -5.55 -6.05
N PHE A 171 7.44 -4.52 -6.85
CA PHE A 171 8.59 -3.62 -6.69
C PHE A 171 9.95 -4.33 -6.54
N GLY A 172 10.01 -5.61 -6.87
CA GLY A 172 11.18 -6.46 -6.65
C GLY A 172 11.29 -7.07 -5.26
N PHE A 173 10.45 -6.64 -4.31
CA PHE A 173 10.47 -7.16 -2.94
C PHE A 173 9.85 -8.56 -2.84
N PRO A 174 10.28 -9.37 -1.86
CA PRO A 174 9.58 -10.60 -1.51
C PRO A 174 8.14 -10.31 -1.10
N TYR A 175 7.32 -11.36 -1.08
CA TYR A 175 5.96 -11.27 -0.58
C TYR A 175 5.96 -10.93 0.91
N ASP A 176 5.20 -9.91 1.30
CA ASP A 176 5.18 -9.44 2.67
C ASP A 176 3.89 -9.80 3.39
N TYR A 177 3.93 -10.91 4.15
CA TYR A 177 2.79 -11.37 4.94
C TYR A 177 2.37 -10.39 6.05
N GLN A 178 3.23 -9.46 6.44
CA GLN A 178 2.93 -8.45 7.46
C GLN A 178 2.62 -7.08 6.86
N SER A 179 2.56 -6.98 5.53
CA SER A 179 2.21 -5.74 4.84
C SER A 179 0.87 -5.23 5.33
N ILE A 180 0.81 -3.93 5.63
CA ILE A 180 -0.43 -3.25 5.95
C ILE A 180 -1.39 -3.29 4.76
N MET A 181 -0.87 -3.47 3.54
CA MET A 181 -1.63 -3.60 2.30
C MET A 181 -2.18 -5.01 2.08
N HIS A 182 -1.97 -5.97 2.98
CA HIS A 182 -2.47 -7.33 2.82
C HIS A 182 -3.88 -7.47 3.41
N TYR A 183 -4.81 -8.12 2.72
CA TYR A 183 -6.11 -8.48 3.32
C TYR A 183 -5.96 -9.57 4.38
N ASN A 184 -6.78 -9.51 5.43
CA ASN A 184 -6.86 -10.61 6.38
C ASN A 184 -7.53 -11.84 5.74
N LYS A 185 -7.36 -13.00 6.40
CA LYS A 185 -7.85 -14.30 5.91
C LYS A 185 -9.38 -14.43 5.79
N PHE A 186 -10.16 -13.49 6.34
CA PHE A 186 -11.62 -13.50 6.33
C PHE A 186 -12.22 -12.39 5.47
N MET A 187 -11.38 -11.60 4.80
CA MET A 187 -11.86 -10.47 4.01
C MET A 187 -12.76 -10.96 2.88
N CYS A 188 -13.89 -10.29 2.68
CA CYS A 188 -14.90 -10.66 1.68
C CYS A 188 -15.49 -12.06 1.82
N GLN A 189 -15.43 -12.67 3.01
CA GLN A 189 -16.00 -13.99 3.26
C GLN A 189 -17.50 -14.04 2.94
N ARG A 190 -17.90 -15.12 2.27
CA ARG A 190 -19.28 -15.45 1.90
C ARG A 190 -20.10 -15.91 3.11
N THR A 191 -19.48 -16.73 3.94
CA THR A 191 -20.04 -17.24 5.19
C THR A 191 -19.10 -16.85 6.33
N ARG A 192 -19.65 -16.48 7.49
CA ARG A 192 -18.85 -16.10 8.66
C ARG A 192 -17.91 -17.24 9.07
N GLY A 193 -16.63 -16.93 9.23
CA GLY A 193 -15.55 -17.87 9.54
C GLY A 193 -14.90 -18.51 8.30
N ALA A 194 -15.39 -18.26 7.08
CA ALA A 194 -14.82 -18.85 5.88
C ALA A 194 -13.50 -18.16 5.51
N ILE A 195 -12.42 -18.94 5.41
CA ILE A 195 -11.12 -18.44 4.96
C ILE A 195 -11.18 -18.14 3.47
N THR A 196 -10.84 -16.91 3.07
CA THR A 196 -10.74 -16.47 1.66
C THR A 196 -9.30 -16.42 1.16
N ILE A 197 -8.34 -16.16 2.06
CA ILE A 197 -6.90 -16.17 1.76
C ILE A 197 -6.21 -17.15 2.71
N SER A 198 -5.66 -18.22 2.16
CA SER A 198 -4.93 -19.24 2.89
C SER A 198 -3.43 -19.03 2.72
N ALA A 199 -2.74 -18.61 3.78
CA ALA A 199 -1.28 -18.52 3.84
C ALA A 199 -0.68 -19.79 4.49
N PRO A 200 0.65 -20.01 4.42
CA PRO A 200 1.32 -21.05 5.21
C PRO A 200 1.00 -20.91 6.70
N TYR A 201 1.03 -22.02 7.43
CA TYR A 201 0.56 -22.11 8.82
C TYR A 201 1.10 -20.97 9.72
N HIS A 202 2.41 -20.71 9.67
CA HIS A 202 3.07 -19.66 10.47
C HIS A 202 2.65 -18.23 10.11
N PHE A 203 2.08 -18.02 8.92
CA PHE A 203 1.66 -16.71 8.43
C PHE A 203 0.13 -16.51 8.45
N MET A 204 -0.66 -17.57 8.69
CA MET A 204 -2.12 -17.53 8.62
C MET A 204 -2.74 -16.48 9.55
N ASN A 205 -2.16 -16.28 10.73
CA ASN A 205 -2.69 -15.38 11.76
C ASN A 205 -1.95 -14.05 11.85
N ILE A 206 -1.14 -13.70 10.86
CA ILE A 206 -0.46 -12.38 10.82
C ILE A 206 -0.85 -11.54 9.60
N ILE A 207 -1.40 -12.18 8.55
CA ILE A 207 -1.82 -11.47 7.34
C ILE A 207 -2.99 -10.51 7.61
N GLY A 208 -2.81 -9.26 7.18
CA GLY A 208 -3.83 -8.21 7.22
C GLY A 208 -4.33 -7.82 8.61
N ILE A 209 -3.53 -8.08 9.64
CA ILE A 209 -3.80 -7.65 11.02
C ILE A 209 -2.64 -6.81 11.60
N GLY A 210 -1.71 -6.35 10.76
CA GLY A 210 -0.61 -5.49 11.16
C GLY A 210 -1.10 -4.16 11.74
N ASN A 211 -0.43 -3.69 12.80
CA ASN A 211 -0.78 -2.44 13.47
C ASN A 211 -0.12 -1.21 12.85
N ASP A 212 0.88 -1.39 11.98
CA ASP A 212 1.55 -0.31 11.26
C ASP A 212 2.09 -0.83 9.91
N ALA A 213 2.49 0.09 9.04
CA ALA A 213 3.15 -0.20 7.78
C ALA A 213 4.46 -0.97 8.00
N SER A 214 4.68 -1.99 7.19
CA SER A 214 5.95 -2.71 7.21
C SER A 214 7.07 -1.86 6.57
N PRO A 215 8.35 -2.18 6.80
CA PRO A 215 9.44 -1.56 6.06
C PRO A 215 9.29 -1.69 4.54
N ILE A 216 8.77 -2.83 4.05
CA ILE A 216 8.56 -3.06 2.62
C ILE A 216 7.48 -2.14 2.06
N ASP A 217 6.42 -1.84 2.82
CA ASP A 217 5.40 -0.88 2.40
C ASP A 217 5.99 0.51 2.17
N TYR A 218 6.80 1.00 3.12
CA TYR A 218 7.53 2.26 2.95
C TYR A 218 8.50 2.22 1.77
N TYR A 219 9.26 1.14 1.59
CA TYR A 219 10.16 1.01 0.44
C TYR A 219 9.42 1.04 -0.90
N LYS A 220 8.21 0.46 -0.99
CA LYS A 220 7.38 0.53 -2.20
C LYS A 220 6.96 1.97 -2.49
N VAL A 221 6.55 2.75 -1.49
CA VAL A 221 6.27 4.18 -1.65
C VAL A 221 7.52 4.95 -2.10
N CYS A 222 8.65 4.72 -1.42
CA CYS A 222 9.91 5.38 -1.75
C CYS A 222 10.41 5.05 -3.16
N ALA A 223 10.21 3.81 -3.61
CA ALA A 223 10.48 3.39 -4.98
C ALA A 223 9.54 4.05 -5.97
N LEU A 224 8.24 4.09 -5.67
CA LEU A 224 7.21 4.66 -6.54
C LEU A 224 7.45 6.15 -6.80
N TYR A 225 7.87 6.90 -5.78
CA TYR A 225 8.11 8.33 -5.86
C TYR A 225 9.59 8.70 -6.05
N ASN A 226 10.49 7.73 -6.20
CA ASN A 226 11.93 7.97 -6.35
C ASN A 226 12.48 8.88 -5.22
N CYS A 227 12.16 8.54 -3.97
CA CYS A 227 12.64 9.28 -2.81
C CYS A 227 14.16 9.17 -2.66
N HIS A 228 14.83 10.26 -2.28
CA HIS A 228 16.26 10.25 -1.97
C HIS A 228 16.56 9.56 -0.64
N TYR A 229 15.67 9.69 0.34
CA TYR A 229 15.73 9.05 1.63
C TYR A 229 14.45 8.27 1.91
N CYS A 230 14.58 7.13 2.58
CA CYS A 230 13.48 6.30 3.04
C CYS A 230 13.80 5.79 4.44
N MET A 231 12.87 5.96 5.39
CA MET A 231 13.06 5.62 6.80
C MET A 231 14.41 6.12 7.37
N GLY A 232 14.75 7.38 7.08
CA GLY A 232 15.97 8.03 7.57
C GLY A 232 17.29 7.64 6.86
N GLN A 233 17.25 6.75 5.86
CA GLN A 233 18.44 6.28 5.15
C GLN A 233 18.41 6.63 3.67
N ARG A 234 19.59 6.84 3.06
CA ARG A 234 19.69 7.04 1.60
C ARG A 234 19.09 5.84 0.88
N PHE A 235 18.19 6.10 -0.06
CA PHE A 235 17.41 5.06 -0.71
C PHE A 235 17.93 4.75 -2.12
N ASN A 236 18.23 3.48 -2.36
CA ASN A 236 18.48 2.92 -3.68
C ASN A 236 17.69 1.62 -3.82
N LEU A 237 16.72 1.60 -4.72
CA LEU A 237 15.81 0.46 -4.90
C LEU A 237 16.57 -0.87 -5.09
N ALA A 238 17.60 -0.89 -5.93
CA ALA A 238 18.31 -2.12 -6.24
C ALA A 238 19.10 -2.65 -5.03
N GLU A 239 19.71 -1.76 -4.26
CA GLU A 239 20.43 -2.12 -3.04
C GLU A 239 19.49 -2.62 -1.94
N VAL A 240 18.38 -1.91 -1.72
CA VAL A 240 17.40 -2.27 -0.70
C VAL A 240 16.71 -3.59 -1.04
N VAL A 241 16.32 -3.81 -2.30
CA VAL A 241 15.75 -5.11 -2.74
C VAL A 241 16.73 -6.25 -2.48
N ARG A 242 18.03 -6.08 -2.82
CA ARG A 242 19.07 -7.07 -2.53
C ARG A 242 19.19 -7.36 -1.05
N ALA A 243 19.23 -6.32 -0.21
CA ALA A 243 19.37 -6.46 1.23
C ALA A 243 18.17 -7.18 1.86
N VAL A 244 16.95 -6.84 1.43
CA VAL A 244 15.71 -7.48 1.93
C VAL A 244 15.66 -8.96 1.50
N GLN A 245 15.98 -9.28 0.25
CA GLN A 245 16.00 -10.67 -0.23
C GLN A 245 17.08 -11.50 0.46
N ALA A 246 18.27 -10.94 0.70
CA ALA A 246 19.34 -11.64 1.41
C ALA A 246 18.96 -12.00 2.86
N ARG A 247 18.12 -11.20 3.51
CA ARG A 247 17.57 -11.50 4.86
C ARG A 247 16.51 -12.60 4.81
N ALA A 248 15.65 -12.60 3.78
CA ALA A 248 14.60 -13.60 3.62
C ALA A 248 15.13 -15.02 3.38
N VAL A 249 16.33 -15.18 2.81
CA VAL A 249 16.98 -16.48 2.56
C VAL A 249 17.64 -17.08 3.81
N ARG A 250 17.83 -16.28 4.88
CA ARG A 250 18.47 -16.73 6.13
C ARG A 250 17.49 -17.31 7.17
N ILE A 251 16.22 -17.45 6.81
CA ILE A 251 15.15 -18.05 7.63
C ILE A 251 14.79 -19.39 7.01
#